data_AF-N1J6D7-F1
#
_entry.id   AF-N1J6D7-F1
#
_cell.length_a   1.000
_cell.length_b   1.000
_cell.length_c   1.000
_cell.angle_alpha   90.00
_cell.angle_beta   90.00
_cell.angle_gamma   90.00
#
_symmetry.space_group_name_H-M   'P 1'
#
loop_
_entity.id
_entity.type
_entity.pdbx_description
1 polymer ?
#
loop_
_entity_poly.entity_id
_entity_poly.type
_entity_poly.pdbx_seq_one_letter_code
_entity_poly.pdbx_strand_id
1 'polypeptide(L)'
;MSQNSDDTRNLACILEESQDCQFEETEWRKTSFRVQASPQNLTVTSWSLPDRKYQRFDLPIYAYPLLMGKDEFNDDQIIVRGYNKFFHADEISLISWKRIEDNTRGPYEISVVSKFPCNPPNDSTSPEEAGERWLEKQLAKLGKRKEELAKQLRSRNVTLVADLCDDSFEERVISYTGRKAGLYLHGININVPRFETYSSAQVQKFAKEWGFLAQKSVVIDGIKATRNIIDNASKTGTFNGRVVKGVVVRCKMLWGKSSEYEVFFFKCKLEGPYQIYRQWREYTKAMIKSQFFPRNNDIMTHEYLEFAQKKLLQNPELGKAYLNNHGVIRFREEFVRKNNISDFSILKRSLIVRKLSLKDVVDNIILVPISTIGCGKTTVSLSLSFLFGWGCVRNNTIEGRNRPYKFAEKVLEELTKKPVVFADRSNVQKFHRNQLILHFSTKRPQARMIALNFMKNEASFKDIRKVAQDRILPRIENHQRSDTGLQKDRAVDIINSVIKRFEKIDISD
;
A
#
# COMPACT_ATOMS: atom_id res chain seq x y z
N MET A 1 -28.74 -20.58 2.82
CA MET A 1 -28.65 -21.24 1.51
C MET A 1 -27.63 -22.36 1.64
N SER A 2 -27.96 -23.56 1.20
CA SER A 2 -26.99 -24.66 1.07
C SER A 2 -25.98 -24.35 -0.04
N GLN A 3 -24.81 -24.98 0.01
CA GLN A 3 -23.89 -24.94 -1.12
C GLN A 3 -24.49 -25.79 -2.24
N ASN A 4 -24.60 -25.22 -3.44
CA ASN A 4 -24.84 -26.02 -4.63
C ASN A 4 -23.53 -26.76 -4.95
N SER A 5 -23.56 -28.09 -4.93
CA SER A 5 -22.38 -28.94 -5.15
C SER A 5 -21.78 -28.68 -6.53
N ASP A 6 -22.61 -28.45 -7.55
CA ASP A 6 -22.15 -28.29 -8.92
C ASP A 6 -21.46 -26.94 -9.14
N ASP A 7 -22.01 -25.85 -8.60
CA ASP A 7 -21.39 -24.52 -8.70
C ASP A 7 -20.06 -24.47 -7.95
N THR A 8 -19.99 -25.12 -6.79
CA THR A 8 -18.77 -25.15 -5.97
C THR A 8 -17.69 -26.02 -6.62
N ARG A 9 -18.09 -27.16 -7.19
CA ARG A 9 -17.20 -28.04 -7.95
C ARG A 9 -16.67 -27.34 -9.21
N ASN A 10 -17.54 -26.66 -9.96
CA ASN A 10 -17.12 -25.90 -11.14
C ASN A 10 -16.13 -24.77 -10.76
N LEU A 11 -16.38 -24.04 -9.68
CA LEU A 11 -15.43 -23.07 -9.16
C LEU A 11 -14.08 -23.72 -8.80
N ALA A 12 -14.10 -24.87 -8.12
CA ALA A 12 -12.88 -25.59 -7.77
C ALA A 12 -12.10 -26.00 -9.03
N CYS A 13 -12.78 -26.55 -10.06
CA CYS A 13 -12.17 -26.89 -11.35
C CYS A 13 -11.49 -25.67 -12.00
N ILE A 14 -12.19 -24.53 -12.11
CA ILE A 14 -11.62 -23.32 -12.72
C ILE A 14 -10.38 -22.82 -11.95
N LEU A 15 -10.41 -22.89 -10.62
CA LEU A 15 -9.28 -22.48 -9.79
C LEU A 15 -8.08 -23.43 -9.95
N GLU A 16 -8.32 -24.74 -10.04
CA GLU A 16 -7.27 -25.73 -10.28
C GLU A 16 -6.68 -25.63 -11.70
N GLU A 17 -7.52 -25.47 -12.73
CA GLU A 17 -7.08 -25.26 -14.12
C GLU A 17 -6.20 -24.01 -14.26
N SER A 18 -6.42 -22.99 -13.42
CA SER A 18 -5.57 -21.78 -13.41
C SER A 18 -4.13 -22.03 -12.95
N GLN A 19 -3.81 -23.21 -12.42
CA GLN A 19 -2.46 -23.61 -12.03
C GLN A 19 -1.64 -24.16 -13.21
N ASP A 20 -2.30 -24.54 -14.31
CA ASP A 20 -1.60 -25.08 -15.48
C ASP A 20 -0.97 -23.93 -16.30
N CYS A 21 0.32 -24.11 -16.66
CA CYS A 21 1.22 -23.09 -17.23
C CYS A 21 0.77 -22.42 -18.56
N GLN A 22 -0.42 -22.73 -19.08
CA GLN A 22 -0.92 -22.16 -20.34
C GLN A 22 -1.75 -20.88 -20.17
N PHE A 23 -2.15 -20.52 -18.94
CA PHE A 23 -2.95 -19.32 -18.65
C PHE A 23 -2.17 -18.27 -17.83
N GLU A 24 -1.15 -17.63 -18.43
CA GLU A 24 -0.32 -16.62 -17.76
C GLU A 24 -1.13 -15.43 -17.17
N GLU A 25 -2.34 -15.15 -17.66
CA GLU A 25 -3.07 -13.93 -17.29
C GLU A 25 -3.83 -14.00 -15.94
N THR A 26 -4.17 -15.18 -15.43
CA THR A 26 -5.02 -15.36 -14.22
C THR A 26 -4.50 -16.43 -13.26
N GLU A 27 -3.18 -16.57 -13.12
CA GLU A 27 -2.60 -17.46 -12.12
C GLU A 27 -3.07 -17.10 -10.69
N TRP A 28 -3.87 -17.98 -10.09
CA TRP A 28 -4.27 -17.90 -8.68
C TRP A 28 -3.15 -18.45 -7.80
N ARG A 29 -2.87 -17.79 -6.68
CA ARG A 29 -1.97 -18.33 -5.66
C ARG A 29 -2.72 -19.33 -4.81
N LYS A 30 -2.21 -20.57 -4.80
CA LYS A 30 -2.72 -21.68 -4.02
C LYS A 30 -1.81 -21.93 -2.82
N THR A 31 -2.41 -22.10 -1.63
CA THR A 31 -1.66 -22.50 -0.42
C THR A 31 -2.50 -23.41 0.44
N SER A 32 -2.08 -24.66 0.58
CA SER A 32 -2.79 -25.68 1.37
C SER A 32 -2.19 -25.83 2.77
N PHE A 33 -3.04 -26.01 3.78
CA PHE A 33 -2.63 -26.23 5.16
C PHE A 33 -3.59 -27.18 5.86
N ARG A 34 -3.06 -27.90 6.86
CA ARG A 34 -3.85 -28.81 7.70
C ARG A 34 -4.43 -28.06 8.88
N VAL A 35 -5.71 -28.31 9.17
CA VAL A 35 -6.39 -27.76 10.34
C VAL A 35 -5.99 -28.59 11.56
N GLN A 36 -5.04 -28.10 12.36
CA GLN A 36 -4.45 -28.85 13.47
C GLN A 36 -5.48 -29.32 14.51
N ALA A 37 -6.49 -28.51 14.80
CA ALA A 37 -7.55 -28.85 15.75
C ALA A 37 -8.63 -29.79 15.16
N SER A 38 -8.54 -30.18 13.89
CA SER A 38 -9.52 -31.05 13.25
C SER A 38 -9.23 -32.52 13.56
N PRO A 39 -10.15 -33.27 14.19
CA PRO A 39 -9.95 -34.70 14.46
C PRO A 39 -9.78 -35.53 13.18
N GLN A 40 -10.28 -35.04 12.04
CA GLN A 40 -10.21 -35.71 10.73
C GLN A 40 -9.01 -35.25 9.86
N ASN A 41 -8.05 -34.49 10.42
CA ASN A 41 -6.92 -33.92 9.66
C ASN A 41 -7.35 -33.16 8.39
N LEU A 42 -8.42 -32.37 8.48
CA LEU A 42 -8.98 -31.61 7.37
C LEU A 42 -7.88 -30.76 6.71
N THR A 43 -7.77 -30.88 5.39
CA THR A 43 -6.89 -30.02 4.58
C THR A 43 -7.75 -28.97 3.90
N VAL A 44 -7.34 -27.71 4.04
CA VAL A 44 -7.98 -26.57 3.39
C VAL A 44 -6.96 -25.85 2.51
N THR A 45 -7.44 -25.31 1.41
CA THR A 45 -6.66 -24.60 0.41
C THR A 45 -7.13 -23.16 0.35
N SER A 46 -6.23 -22.23 0.63
CA SER A 46 -6.41 -20.81 0.42
C SER A 46 -6.13 -20.45 -1.03
N TRP A 47 -7.04 -19.68 -1.62
CA TRP A 47 -6.95 -19.17 -2.97
C TRP A 47 -6.90 -17.64 -2.93
N SER A 48 -5.93 -17.05 -3.63
CA SER A 48 -5.81 -15.59 -3.68
C SER A 48 -5.20 -15.08 -4.97
N LEU A 49 -5.59 -13.87 -5.38
CA LEU A 49 -4.95 -13.12 -6.44
C LEU A 49 -4.20 -11.89 -5.87
N PRO A 50 -3.19 -11.37 -6.58
CA PRO A 50 -2.68 -10.02 -6.33
C PRO A 50 -3.81 -8.98 -6.42
N ASP A 51 -3.79 -7.99 -5.53
CA ASP A 51 -4.86 -6.99 -5.36
C ASP A 51 -5.33 -6.33 -6.67
N ARG A 52 -4.40 -6.04 -7.59
CA ARG A 52 -4.70 -5.42 -8.89
C ARG A 52 -5.52 -6.32 -9.80
N LYS A 53 -5.37 -7.66 -9.72
CA LYS A 53 -6.10 -8.59 -10.59
C LYS A 53 -7.61 -8.64 -10.26
N TYR A 54 -8.01 -8.32 -9.03
CA TYR A 54 -9.43 -8.21 -8.65
C TYR A 54 -10.19 -7.04 -9.31
N GLN A 55 -9.51 -6.20 -10.09
CA GLN A 55 -10.15 -5.13 -10.87
C GLN A 55 -10.73 -5.63 -12.20
N ARG A 56 -10.45 -6.89 -12.59
CA ARG A 56 -11.02 -7.54 -13.77
C ARG A 56 -12.49 -7.87 -13.59
N PHE A 57 -13.22 -8.06 -14.69
CA PHE A 57 -14.66 -8.34 -14.71
C PHE A 57 -15.03 -9.82 -14.89
N ASP A 58 -14.06 -10.64 -15.23
CA ASP A 58 -14.22 -12.01 -15.69
C ASP A 58 -13.69 -13.03 -14.67
N LEU A 59 -13.58 -12.63 -13.39
CA LEU A 59 -13.09 -13.55 -12.37
C LEU A 59 -14.18 -14.55 -11.99
N PRO A 60 -13.83 -15.83 -11.79
CA PRO A 60 -14.79 -16.84 -11.35
C PRO A 60 -15.32 -16.54 -9.93
N ILE A 61 -14.53 -15.82 -9.12
CA ILE A 61 -14.90 -15.38 -7.79
C ILE A 61 -14.08 -14.15 -7.37
N TYR A 62 -14.68 -13.29 -6.56
CA TYR A 62 -14.05 -12.06 -6.05
C TYR A 62 -13.74 -12.12 -4.55
N ALA A 63 -13.99 -13.25 -3.89
CA ALA A 63 -13.88 -13.41 -2.45
C ALA A 63 -12.42 -13.28 -1.95
N TYR A 64 -12.23 -12.55 -0.85
CA TYR A 64 -10.93 -12.37 -0.22
C TYR A 64 -11.03 -12.25 1.33
N PRO A 65 -10.51 -13.23 2.10
CA PRO A 65 -9.91 -14.49 1.64
C PRO A 65 -10.95 -15.50 1.12
N LEU A 66 -10.50 -16.50 0.36
CA LEU A 66 -11.28 -17.67 -0.05
C LEU A 66 -10.52 -18.93 0.39
N LEU A 67 -11.14 -19.76 1.23
CA LEU A 67 -10.62 -21.09 1.55
C LEU A 67 -11.63 -22.14 1.13
N MET A 68 -11.15 -23.13 0.38
CA MET A 68 -11.90 -24.28 -0.07
C MET A 68 -11.33 -25.55 0.56
N GLY A 69 -12.16 -26.56 0.71
CA GLY A 69 -11.77 -27.87 1.23
C GLY A 69 -12.77 -28.91 0.76
N LYS A 70 -12.66 -30.10 1.32
CA LYS A 70 -13.58 -31.20 1.02
C LYS A 70 -14.34 -31.62 2.26
N ASP A 71 -15.58 -32.05 2.08
CA ASP A 71 -16.33 -32.68 3.16
C ASP A 71 -16.04 -34.19 3.27
N GLU A 72 -16.79 -34.86 4.14
CA GLU A 72 -16.71 -36.30 4.40
C GLU A 72 -17.08 -37.18 3.19
N PHE A 73 -17.80 -36.63 2.20
CA PHE A 73 -18.15 -37.29 0.95
C PHE A 73 -17.19 -36.97 -0.20
N ASN A 74 -16.08 -36.27 0.10
CA ASN A 74 -15.08 -35.81 -0.86
C ASN A 74 -15.60 -34.78 -1.87
N ASP A 75 -16.71 -34.10 -1.55
CA ASP A 75 -17.27 -33.01 -2.33
C ASP A 75 -16.62 -31.67 -1.99
N ASP A 76 -16.41 -30.83 -3.00
CA ASP A 76 -15.80 -29.51 -2.84
C ASP A 76 -16.73 -28.56 -2.07
N GLN A 77 -16.16 -27.88 -1.08
CA GLN A 77 -16.87 -26.97 -0.20
C GLN A 77 -16.09 -25.67 -0.03
N ILE A 78 -16.82 -24.56 -0.01
CA ILE A 78 -16.29 -23.29 0.48
C ILE A 78 -16.33 -23.32 2.01
N ILE A 79 -15.15 -23.33 2.64
CA ILE A 79 -14.99 -23.39 4.10
C ILE A 79 -14.99 -21.98 4.69
N VAL A 80 -14.25 -21.06 4.06
CA VAL A 80 -14.20 -19.65 4.44
C VAL A 80 -14.42 -18.78 3.23
N ARG A 81 -15.40 -17.88 3.34
CA ARG A 81 -15.79 -16.94 2.29
C ARG A 81 -15.74 -15.52 2.84
N GLY A 82 -14.59 -14.85 2.68
CA GLY A 82 -14.44 -13.42 2.95
C GLY A 82 -15.30 -12.56 2.03
N TYR A 83 -15.36 -11.24 2.23
CA TYR A 83 -16.10 -10.37 1.29
C TYR A 83 -15.53 -10.44 -0.12
N ASN A 84 -16.31 -10.01 -1.11
CA ASN A 84 -15.70 -9.64 -2.40
C ASN A 84 -14.59 -8.59 -2.15
N LYS A 85 -13.55 -8.55 -2.99
CA LYS A 85 -12.60 -7.44 -2.95
C LYS A 85 -13.35 -6.16 -3.32
N PHE A 86 -13.29 -5.16 -2.43
CA PHE A 86 -13.88 -3.85 -2.65
C PHE A 86 -12.84 -2.74 -2.46
N PHE A 87 -12.99 -1.71 -3.29
CA PHE A 87 -12.04 -0.62 -3.47
C PHE A 87 -12.59 0.69 -2.92
N HIS A 88 -11.74 1.70 -2.84
CA HIS A 88 -12.18 3.05 -2.53
C HIS A 88 -12.97 3.67 -3.69
N ALA A 89 -13.91 4.54 -3.36
CA ALA A 89 -14.52 5.44 -4.34
C ALA A 89 -13.42 6.21 -5.09
N ASP A 90 -13.57 6.30 -6.42
CA ASP A 90 -12.61 6.86 -7.39
C ASP A 90 -11.24 6.17 -7.46
N GLU A 91 -11.04 5.00 -6.83
CA GLU A 91 -9.78 4.24 -6.95
C GLU A 91 -9.64 3.60 -8.32
N ILE A 92 -10.75 3.15 -8.90
CA ILE A 92 -10.84 2.58 -10.24
C ILE A 92 -12.02 3.20 -10.98
N SER A 93 -11.94 3.29 -12.31
CA SER A 93 -12.97 3.90 -13.15
C SER A 93 -14.37 3.30 -12.93
N LEU A 94 -14.42 2.02 -12.58
CA LEU A 94 -15.63 1.25 -12.31
C LEU A 94 -16.39 1.71 -11.06
N ILE A 95 -15.67 2.27 -10.09
CA ILE A 95 -16.18 2.66 -8.78
C ILE A 95 -15.98 4.18 -8.62
N SER A 96 -16.22 4.93 -9.71
CA SER A 96 -16.30 6.40 -9.66
C SER A 96 -17.61 6.84 -9.01
N TRP A 97 -17.62 8.01 -8.35
CA TRP A 97 -18.85 8.54 -7.74
C TRP A 97 -20.02 8.62 -8.71
N LYS A 98 -19.78 9.03 -9.95
CA LYS A 98 -20.81 9.06 -10.99
C LYS A 98 -21.47 7.69 -11.16
N ARG A 99 -20.67 6.62 -11.32
CA ARG A 99 -21.20 5.26 -11.45
C ARG A 99 -21.89 4.77 -10.19
N ILE A 100 -21.37 5.12 -9.01
CA ILE A 100 -22.01 4.78 -7.74
C ILE A 100 -23.40 5.43 -7.67
N GLU A 101 -23.50 6.71 -8.04
CA GLU A 101 -24.77 7.44 -8.04
C GLU A 101 -25.77 6.88 -9.07
N ASP A 102 -25.29 6.51 -10.26
CA ASP A 102 -26.15 6.04 -11.35
C ASP A 102 -26.60 4.57 -11.18
N ASN A 103 -25.77 3.71 -10.58
CA ASN A 103 -25.96 2.25 -10.64
C ASN A 103 -26.17 1.56 -9.29
N THR A 104 -26.09 2.29 -8.17
CA THR A 104 -26.33 1.68 -6.85
C THR A 104 -27.74 1.94 -6.33
N ARG A 105 -28.20 1.06 -5.45
CA ARG A 105 -29.48 1.20 -4.76
C ARG A 105 -29.31 0.90 -3.27
N GLY A 106 -30.00 1.69 -2.47
CA GLY A 106 -30.06 1.52 -1.02
C GLY A 106 -30.92 0.33 -0.57
N PRO A 107 -31.10 0.18 0.75
CA PRO A 107 -30.57 1.08 1.79
C PRO A 107 -29.04 1.06 1.85
N TYR A 108 -28.43 2.21 2.17
CA TYR A 108 -26.98 2.34 2.30
C TYR A 108 -26.56 2.19 3.75
N GLU A 109 -25.84 1.13 4.08
CA GLU A 109 -25.32 0.91 5.44
C GLU A 109 -23.88 1.42 5.55
N ILE A 110 -23.65 2.45 6.36
CA ILE A 110 -22.31 2.98 6.63
C ILE A 110 -21.77 2.38 7.93
N SER A 111 -20.56 1.82 7.88
CA SER A 111 -19.81 1.32 9.04
C SER A 111 -18.37 1.79 8.99
N VAL A 112 -17.68 1.89 10.13
CA VAL A 112 -16.29 2.37 10.14
C VAL A 112 -15.32 1.27 9.69
N VAL A 113 -14.20 1.65 9.07
CA VAL A 113 -13.13 0.69 8.70
C VAL A 113 -12.28 0.41 9.93
N SER A 114 -12.42 -0.81 10.48
CA SER A 114 -11.54 -1.36 11.54
C SER A 114 -10.43 -2.28 10.97
N LYS A 115 -10.51 -2.65 9.69
CA LYS A 115 -9.54 -3.55 9.05
C LYS A 115 -8.16 -2.89 8.90
N PHE A 116 -7.18 -3.40 9.62
CA PHE A 116 -5.77 -3.14 9.36
C PHE A 116 -5.01 -4.48 9.32
N PRO A 117 -4.05 -4.64 8.40
CA PRO A 117 -3.20 -5.83 8.37
C PRO A 117 -2.44 -5.94 9.70
N CYS A 118 -2.53 -7.10 10.36
CA CYS A 118 -1.66 -7.46 11.48
C CYS A 118 -0.37 -7.99 10.88
N ASN A 119 0.78 -7.48 11.30
CA ASN A 119 2.01 -8.26 11.19
C ASN A 119 2.20 -8.94 12.55
N PRO A 120 2.50 -10.25 12.60
CA PRO A 120 2.86 -10.87 13.86
C PRO A 120 4.03 -10.09 14.49
N PRO A 121 4.01 -9.82 15.80
CA PRO A 121 5.24 -9.45 16.49
C PRO A 121 6.29 -10.54 16.26
N ASN A 122 7.56 -10.20 16.37
CA ASN A 122 8.65 -11.19 16.33
C ASN A 122 8.62 -12.23 17.48
N ASP A 123 7.52 -12.31 18.24
CA ASP A 123 7.24 -13.26 19.31
C ASP A 123 6.02 -14.14 19.00
N SER A 124 6.29 -15.39 18.61
CA SER A 124 5.53 -16.66 18.65
C SER A 124 4.02 -16.76 18.38
N THR A 125 3.17 -15.75 18.60
CA THR A 125 1.71 -15.85 18.46
C THR A 125 1.23 -15.23 17.14
N SER A 126 0.62 -16.05 16.28
CA SER A 126 0.01 -15.57 15.02
C SER A 126 -1.26 -14.73 15.27
N PRO A 127 -1.64 -13.82 14.36
CA PRO A 127 -2.93 -13.10 14.44
C PRO A 127 -4.15 -14.03 14.54
N GLU A 128 -4.07 -15.20 13.89
CA GLU A 128 -5.07 -16.26 13.93
C GLU A 128 -5.20 -16.84 15.34
N GLU A 129 -4.08 -17.20 15.99
CA GLU A 129 -4.06 -17.68 17.37
C GLU A 129 -4.55 -16.62 18.36
N ALA A 130 -4.13 -15.36 18.19
CA ALA A 130 -4.59 -14.25 19.03
C ALA A 130 -6.11 -14.05 18.88
N GLY A 131 -6.63 -14.18 17.67
CA GLY A 131 -8.06 -14.15 17.39
C GLY A 131 -8.81 -15.32 18.04
N GLU A 132 -8.27 -16.54 17.95
CA GLU A 132 -8.85 -17.73 18.57
C GLU A 132 -8.87 -17.62 20.10
N ARG A 133 -7.78 -17.15 20.74
CA ARG A 133 -7.75 -16.90 22.20
C ARG A 133 -8.81 -15.88 22.62
N TRP A 134 -9.02 -14.82 21.84
CA TRP A 134 -10.08 -13.85 22.11
C TRP A 134 -11.47 -14.46 21.95
N LEU A 135 -11.67 -15.32 20.95
CA LEU A 135 -12.91 -16.05 20.72
C LEU A 135 -13.24 -16.97 21.91
N GLU A 136 -12.27 -17.75 22.39
CA GLU A 136 -12.43 -18.60 23.57
C GLU A 136 -12.79 -17.78 24.80
N LYS A 137 -12.07 -16.68 25.04
CA LYS A 137 -12.31 -15.77 26.15
C LYS A 137 -13.72 -15.17 26.15
N GLN A 138 -14.26 -14.79 25.00
CA GLN A 138 -15.63 -14.26 24.92
C GLN A 138 -16.70 -15.35 25.07
N LEU A 139 -16.48 -16.55 24.54
CA LEU A 139 -17.42 -17.66 24.65
C LEU A 139 -17.49 -18.18 26.09
N ALA A 140 -16.34 -18.31 26.76
CA ALA A 140 -16.27 -18.73 28.15
C ALA A 140 -17.06 -17.81 29.09
N LYS A 141 -17.04 -16.48 28.84
CA LYS A 141 -17.86 -15.51 29.61
C LYS A 141 -19.37 -15.73 29.47
N LEU A 142 -19.80 -16.39 28.39
CA LEU A 142 -21.20 -16.72 28.12
C LEU A 142 -21.53 -18.17 28.47
N GLY A 143 -20.57 -18.94 29.00
CA GLY A 143 -20.75 -20.38 29.23
C GLY A 143 -20.92 -21.19 27.95
N LYS A 144 -20.45 -20.67 26.80
CA LYS A 144 -20.53 -21.32 25.49
C LYS A 144 -19.19 -21.93 25.09
N ARG A 145 -19.21 -22.90 24.18
CA ARG A 145 -17.99 -23.56 23.67
C ARG A 145 -17.76 -23.35 22.17
N LYS A 146 -16.53 -23.56 21.69
CA LYS A 146 -16.17 -23.40 20.26
C LYS A 146 -16.97 -24.34 19.36
N GLU A 147 -17.24 -25.56 19.81
CA GLU A 147 -17.97 -26.58 19.06
C GLU A 147 -19.42 -26.16 18.82
N GLU A 148 -20.04 -25.47 19.79
CA GLU A 148 -21.39 -24.94 19.66
C GLU A 148 -21.45 -23.84 18.61
N LEU A 149 -20.46 -22.94 18.62
CA LEU A 149 -20.35 -21.92 17.58
C LEU A 149 -20.10 -22.57 16.21
N ALA A 150 -19.17 -23.52 16.11
CA ALA A 150 -18.87 -24.21 14.86
C ALA A 150 -20.11 -24.89 14.25
N LYS A 151 -20.90 -25.58 15.08
CA LYS A 151 -22.19 -26.19 14.66
C LYS A 151 -23.16 -25.14 14.12
N GLN A 152 -23.23 -23.97 14.75
CA GLN A 152 -24.12 -22.87 14.34
C GLN A 152 -23.67 -22.20 13.05
N LEU A 153 -22.37 -22.10 12.80
CA LEU A 153 -21.83 -21.59 11.54
C LEU A 153 -22.06 -22.59 10.41
N ARG A 154 -21.81 -23.88 10.65
CA ARG A 154 -22.04 -24.95 9.67
C ARG A 154 -23.52 -25.08 9.30
N SER A 155 -24.43 -25.08 10.28
CA SER A 155 -25.87 -25.20 10.00
C SER A 155 -26.44 -24.03 9.19
N ARG A 156 -25.84 -22.84 9.31
CA ARG A 156 -26.21 -21.64 8.54
C ARG A 156 -25.45 -21.53 7.22
N ASN A 157 -24.40 -22.33 7.02
CA ASN A 157 -23.46 -22.24 5.91
C ASN A 157 -22.82 -20.84 5.79
N VAL A 158 -22.23 -20.34 6.89
CA VAL A 158 -21.71 -18.97 6.95
C VAL A 158 -20.28 -18.87 7.50
N THR A 159 -19.58 -17.82 7.06
CA THR A 159 -18.32 -17.32 7.59
C THR A 159 -18.55 -16.06 8.41
N LEU A 160 -18.04 -16.02 9.64
CA LEU A 160 -17.94 -14.77 10.41
C LEU A 160 -16.74 -13.96 9.95
N VAL A 161 -16.92 -12.65 9.79
CA VAL A 161 -15.83 -11.72 9.47
C VAL A 161 -15.72 -10.71 10.60
N ALA A 162 -14.61 -10.79 11.34
CA ALA A 162 -14.32 -9.93 12.48
C ALA A 162 -12.93 -9.31 12.38
N ASP A 163 -12.77 -8.12 12.96
CA ASP A 163 -11.49 -7.46 13.13
C ASP A 163 -11.01 -7.64 14.59
N LEU A 164 -9.82 -8.20 14.78
CA LEU A 164 -9.13 -8.20 16.07
C LEU A 164 -8.56 -6.82 16.36
N CYS A 165 -9.03 -6.19 17.43
CA CYS A 165 -8.57 -4.88 17.88
C CYS A 165 -8.18 -4.96 19.35
N ASP A 166 -6.88 -5.03 19.65
CA ASP A 166 -6.35 -5.12 21.00
C ASP A 166 -4.94 -4.53 21.08
N ASP A 167 -4.79 -3.39 21.75
CA ASP A 167 -3.51 -2.69 21.89
C ASP A 167 -2.46 -3.50 22.65
N SER A 168 -2.87 -4.50 23.46
CA SER A 168 -1.94 -5.40 24.16
C SER A 168 -1.31 -6.44 23.23
N PHE A 169 -1.96 -6.74 22.09
CA PHE A 169 -1.42 -7.57 21.03
C PHE A 169 -0.64 -6.74 20.00
N GLU A 170 -1.25 -5.68 19.46
CA GLU A 170 -0.60 -4.78 18.50
C GLU A 170 -1.27 -3.38 18.56
N GLU A 171 -0.54 -2.33 18.99
CA GLU A 171 -1.06 -0.97 18.84
C GLU A 171 -1.07 -0.56 17.38
N ARG A 172 -2.09 0.20 16.99
CA ARG A 172 -2.21 0.70 15.60
C ARG A 172 -2.18 2.21 15.59
N VAL A 173 -3.13 2.83 14.90
CA VAL A 173 -3.27 4.28 14.87
C VAL A 173 -4.29 4.73 15.93
N ILE A 174 -5.32 3.93 16.16
CA ILE A 174 -6.44 4.22 17.07
C ILE A 174 -6.37 3.22 18.22
N SER A 175 -6.61 3.69 19.44
CA SER A 175 -6.51 2.86 20.65
C SER A 175 -7.72 1.96 20.85
N TYR A 176 -7.43 0.70 21.19
CA TYR A 176 -8.37 -0.32 21.62
C TYR A 176 -7.89 -0.98 22.92
N THR A 177 -8.11 -0.29 24.04
CA THR A 177 -7.81 -0.78 25.40
C THR A 177 -9.07 -1.15 26.19
N GLY A 178 -8.90 -1.98 27.22
CA GLY A 178 -9.95 -2.30 28.19
C GLY A 178 -11.22 -2.87 27.54
N ARG A 179 -12.37 -2.23 27.76
CA ARG A 179 -13.67 -2.65 27.19
C ARG A 179 -13.77 -2.49 25.66
N LYS A 180 -12.82 -1.80 25.04
CA LYS A 180 -12.76 -1.63 23.57
C LYS A 180 -11.91 -2.70 22.90
N ALA A 181 -11.15 -3.50 23.65
CA ALA A 181 -10.32 -4.57 23.12
C ALA A 181 -11.18 -5.83 22.84
N GLY A 182 -10.97 -6.47 21.69
CA GLY A 182 -11.59 -7.74 21.33
C GLY A 182 -11.90 -7.89 19.84
N LEU A 183 -12.77 -8.85 19.53
CA LEU A 183 -13.21 -9.17 18.16
C LEU A 183 -14.44 -8.33 17.79
N TYR A 184 -14.28 -7.43 16.84
CA TYR A 184 -15.39 -6.65 16.28
C TYR A 184 -16.02 -7.40 15.12
N LEU A 185 -17.19 -7.99 15.33
CA LEU A 185 -17.92 -8.66 14.26
C LEU A 185 -18.55 -7.61 13.34
N HIS A 186 -18.18 -7.67 12.07
CA HIS A 186 -18.70 -6.75 11.07
C HIS A 186 -19.34 -7.48 9.87
N GLY A 187 -19.14 -8.78 9.69
CA GLY A 187 -19.78 -9.51 8.60
C GLY A 187 -20.17 -10.93 8.94
N ILE A 188 -21.19 -11.40 8.24
CA ILE A 188 -21.54 -12.81 8.16
C ILE A 188 -21.83 -13.07 6.69
N ASN A 189 -20.98 -13.85 6.03
CA ASN A 189 -21.10 -14.14 4.60
C ASN A 189 -21.57 -15.57 4.42
N ILE A 190 -22.41 -15.81 3.43
CA ILE A 190 -22.83 -17.17 3.08
C ILE A 190 -21.69 -17.82 2.27
N ASN A 191 -21.36 -19.07 2.59
CA ASN A 191 -20.30 -19.82 1.92
C ASN A 191 -20.81 -20.38 0.60
N VAL A 192 -21.02 -19.51 -0.39
CA VAL A 192 -21.37 -19.85 -1.77
C VAL A 192 -20.55 -18.98 -2.73
N PRO A 193 -20.41 -19.36 -4.02
CA PRO A 193 -19.65 -18.57 -4.99
C PRO A 193 -20.16 -17.13 -5.13
N ARG A 194 -21.49 -16.95 -5.26
CA ARG A 194 -22.13 -15.62 -5.31
C ARG A 194 -21.94 -14.88 -3.99
N PHE A 195 -21.74 -13.56 -4.05
CA PHE A 195 -21.60 -12.77 -2.82
C PHE A 195 -22.94 -12.51 -2.15
N GLU A 196 -23.19 -13.24 -1.07
CA GLU A 196 -24.31 -13.01 -0.16
C GLU A 196 -23.80 -12.72 1.26
N THR A 197 -24.41 -11.74 1.92
CA THR A 197 -24.01 -11.29 3.26
C THR A 197 -25.21 -10.84 4.08
N TYR A 198 -25.12 -11.01 5.39
CA TYR A 198 -26.18 -10.60 6.31
C TYR A 198 -26.23 -9.07 6.42
N SER A 199 -27.45 -8.55 6.63
CA SER A 199 -27.64 -7.13 6.97
C SER A 199 -26.88 -6.78 8.26
N SER A 200 -26.49 -5.51 8.42
CA SER A 200 -25.81 -5.09 9.63
C SER A 200 -26.61 -5.39 10.92
N ALA A 201 -27.95 -5.32 10.86
CA ALA A 201 -28.80 -5.65 12.00
C ALA A 201 -28.68 -7.14 12.41
N GLN A 202 -28.68 -8.05 11.43
CA GLN A 202 -28.48 -9.48 11.69
C GLN A 202 -27.07 -9.77 12.24
N VAL A 203 -26.05 -9.08 11.73
CA VAL A 203 -24.68 -9.18 12.25
C VAL A 203 -24.61 -8.72 13.70
N GLN A 204 -25.21 -7.58 14.04
CA GLN A 204 -25.23 -7.06 15.43
C GLN A 204 -25.98 -8.00 16.38
N LYS A 205 -27.10 -8.60 15.92
CA LYS A 205 -27.84 -9.61 16.69
C LYS A 205 -26.95 -10.82 17.00
N PHE A 206 -26.26 -11.36 15.99
CA PHE A 206 -25.34 -12.48 16.17
C PHE A 206 -24.18 -12.09 17.09
N ALA A 207 -23.62 -10.89 16.93
CA ALA A 207 -22.52 -10.40 17.75
C ALA A 207 -22.89 -10.42 19.24
N LYS A 208 -24.07 -9.90 19.58
CA LYS A 208 -24.60 -9.91 20.95
C LYS A 208 -24.80 -11.34 21.48
N GLU A 209 -25.36 -12.23 20.66
CA GLU A 209 -25.64 -13.62 21.03
C GLU A 209 -24.37 -14.44 21.33
N TRP A 210 -23.27 -14.14 20.64
CA TRP A 210 -22.01 -14.91 20.70
C TRP A 210 -20.83 -14.16 21.33
N GLY A 211 -21.09 -12.99 21.93
CA GLY A 211 -20.12 -12.25 22.73
C GLY A 211 -19.11 -11.40 21.95
N PHE A 212 -19.35 -11.16 20.66
CA PHE A 212 -18.53 -10.25 19.85
C PHE A 212 -18.86 -8.79 20.14
N LEU A 213 -17.89 -7.91 19.91
CA LEU A 213 -18.14 -6.47 19.87
C LEU A 213 -18.87 -6.13 18.56
N ALA A 214 -20.02 -5.47 18.68
CA ALA A 214 -20.84 -5.12 17.53
C ALA A 214 -20.31 -3.86 16.84
N GLN A 215 -20.04 -3.96 15.54
CA GLN A 215 -19.73 -2.78 14.74
C GLN A 215 -21.01 -1.95 14.54
N LYS A 216 -20.99 -0.71 15.01
CA LYS A 216 -22.11 0.22 14.79
C LYS A 216 -22.20 0.57 13.31
N SER A 217 -23.42 0.55 12.79
CA SER A 217 -23.73 1.02 11.44
C SER A 217 -24.88 2.01 11.45
N VAL A 218 -24.94 2.85 10.42
CA VAL A 218 -26.04 3.80 10.18
C VAL A 218 -26.65 3.43 8.83
N VAL A 219 -27.97 3.31 8.79
CA VAL A 219 -28.72 3.02 7.56
C VAL A 219 -29.29 4.33 7.02
N ILE A 220 -29.04 4.61 5.74
CA ILE A 220 -29.42 5.86 5.09
C ILE A 220 -30.11 5.56 3.77
N ASP A 221 -31.21 6.27 3.52
CA ASP A 221 -31.91 6.23 2.25
C ASP A 221 -31.34 7.27 1.27
N GLY A 222 -30.92 6.80 0.09
CA GLY A 222 -30.45 7.63 -1.00
C GLY A 222 -28.95 7.98 -0.94
N ILE A 223 -28.27 7.77 -2.07
CA ILE A 223 -26.83 7.97 -2.21
C ILE A 223 -26.36 9.40 -1.94
N LYS A 224 -27.17 10.41 -2.27
CA LYS A 224 -26.84 11.82 -2.03
C LYS A 224 -26.74 12.13 -0.53
N ALA A 225 -27.67 11.61 0.28
CA ALA A 225 -27.62 11.75 1.73
C ALA A 225 -26.43 10.99 2.33
N THR A 226 -26.17 9.77 1.82
CA THR A 226 -24.99 8.98 2.19
C THR A 226 -23.69 9.76 1.93
N ARG A 227 -23.55 10.36 0.75
CA ARG A 227 -22.38 11.17 0.37
C ARG A 227 -22.21 12.39 1.28
N ASN A 228 -23.29 13.13 1.56
CA ASN A 228 -23.25 14.27 2.47
C ASN A 228 -22.76 13.90 3.88
N ILE A 229 -23.18 12.74 4.41
CA ILE A 229 -22.72 12.25 5.71
C ILE A 229 -21.23 11.91 5.69
N ILE A 230 -20.75 11.29 4.60
CA ILE A 230 -19.33 10.96 4.41
C ILE A 230 -18.49 12.23 4.31
N ASP A 231 -18.92 13.21 3.51
CA ASP A 231 -18.23 14.48 3.32
C ASP A 231 -18.17 15.28 4.63
N ASN A 232 -19.25 15.27 5.43
CA ASN A 232 -19.26 15.89 6.75
C ASN A 232 -18.31 15.18 7.74
N ALA A 233 -18.31 13.84 7.76
CA ALA A 233 -17.37 13.07 8.57
C ALA A 233 -15.91 13.30 8.13
N SER A 234 -15.68 13.59 6.85
CA SER A 234 -14.36 13.92 6.29
C SER A 234 -13.84 15.28 6.78
N LYS A 235 -14.71 16.26 7.05
CA LYS A 235 -14.28 17.57 7.58
C LYS A 235 -13.63 17.45 8.97
N THR A 236 -14.08 16.50 9.77
CA THR A 236 -13.59 16.28 11.15
C THR A 236 -12.70 15.05 11.29
N GLY A 237 -12.61 14.19 10.26
CA GLY A 237 -11.94 12.89 10.34
C GLY A 237 -12.48 11.96 11.42
N THR A 238 -13.71 12.21 11.85
CA THR A 238 -14.39 11.45 12.89
C THR A 238 -15.71 10.91 12.40
N PHE A 239 -16.06 9.72 12.87
CA PHE A 239 -17.37 9.13 12.67
C PHE A 239 -17.90 8.70 14.04
N ASN A 240 -19.09 9.18 14.43
CA ASN A 240 -19.65 9.00 15.76
C ASN A 240 -18.69 9.41 16.89
N GLY A 241 -18.00 10.55 16.72
CA GLY A 241 -17.07 11.10 17.72
C GLY A 241 -15.74 10.36 17.86
N ARG A 242 -15.45 9.36 17.02
CA ARG A 242 -14.16 8.65 17.01
C ARG A 242 -13.38 8.95 15.75
N VAL A 243 -12.07 9.15 15.89
CA VAL A 243 -11.16 9.25 14.73
C VAL A 243 -11.14 7.91 14.00
N VAL A 244 -11.35 7.94 12.68
CA VAL A 244 -11.37 6.73 11.85
C VAL A 244 -10.57 6.93 10.56
N LYS A 245 -10.08 5.82 9.98
CA LYS A 245 -9.39 5.84 8.68
C LYS A 245 -10.34 6.18 7.53
N GLY A 246 -11.58 5.75 7.66
CA GLY A 246 -12.53 5.67 6.56
C GLY A 246 -13.80 4.95 6.98
N VAL A 247 -14.74 4.88 6.05
CA VAL A 247 -15.98 4.12 6.19
C VAL A 247 -16.12 3.10 5.07
N VAL A 248 -16.84 2.02 5.35
CA VAL A 248 -17.34 1.06 4.37
C VAL A 248 -18.82 1.33 4.19
N VAL A 249 -19.25 1.48 2.94
CA VAL A 249 -20.66 1.59 2.56
C VAL A 249 -21.09 0.27 1.94
N ARG A 250 -22.19 -0.30 2.44
CA ARG A 250 -22.84 -1.49 1.88
C ARG A 250 -24.12 -1.06 1.20
N CYS A 251 -24.34 -1.56 0.00
CA CYS A 251 -25.53 -1.29 -0.79
C CYS A 251 -25.69 -2.41 -1.82
N LYS A 252 -26.52 -2.18 -2.84
CA LYS A 252 -26.54 -3.04 -4.02
C LYS A 252 -26.14 -2.28 -5.27
N MET A 253 -25.55 -2.96 -6.24
CA MET A 253 -25.12 -2.37 -7.51
C MET A 253 -25.66 -3.19 -8.69
N LEU A 254 -26.06 -2.48 -9.74
CA LEU A 254 -26.38 -3.05 -11.03
C LEU A 254 -25.10 -3.11 -11.87
N TRP A 255 -24.73 -4.31 -12.34
CA TRP A 255 -23.53 -4.49 -13.16
C TRP A 255 -23.89 -4.59 -14.65
N GLY A 256 -23.26 -3.74 -15.49
CA GLY A 256 -23.41 -3.81 -16.94
C GLY A 256 -24.86 -3.67 -17.40
N LYS A 257 -25.33 -4.64 -18.21
CA LYS A 257 -26.73 -4.74 -18.67
C LYS A 257 -27.59 -5.67 -17.80
N SER A 258 -27.10 -6.10 -16.64
CA SER A 258 -27.86 -6.95 -15.73
C SER A 258 -29.17 -6.25 -15.31
N SER A 259 -30.21 -7.03 -15.08
CA SER A 259 -31.46 -6.58 -14.45
C SER A 259 -31.46 -6.76 -12.94
N GLU A 260 -30.48 -7.49 -12.38
CA GLU A 260 -30.41 -7.81 -10.95
C GLU A 260 -29.36 -6.98 -10.20
N TYR A 261 -29.78 -6.45 -9.07
CA TYR A 261 -28.92 -5.75 -8.12
C TYR A 261 -28.20 -6.75 -7.22
N GLU A 262 -26.88 -6.70 -7.22
CA GLU A 262 -26.02 -7.56 -6.40
C GLU A 262 -25.45 -6.81 -5.20
N VAL A 263 -25.08 -7.53 -4.14
CA VAL A 263 -24.43 -6.95 -2.97
C VAL A 263 -23.13 -6.27 -3.37
N PHE A 264 -23.02 -4.98 -3.05
CA PHE A 264 -21.87 -4.17 -3.44
C PHE A 264 -21.39 -3.29 -2.31
N PHE A 265 -20.09 -3.38 -2.04
CA PHE A 265 -19.41 -2.60 -1.01
C PHE A 265 -18.40 -1.66 -1.66
N PHE A 266 -18.23 -0.48 -1.09
CA PHE A 266 -17.12 0.41 -1.43
C PHE A 266 -16.62 1.14 -0.18
N LYS A 267 -15.37 1.61 -0.22
CA LYS A 267 -14.75 2.35 0.88
C LYS A 267 -14.69 3.83 0.57
N CYS A 268 -14.90 4.67 1.57
CA CYS A 268 -14.58 6.09 1.48
C CYS A 268 -13.46 6.40 2.47
N LYS A 269 -12.38 7.03 1.97
CA LYS A 269 -11.33 7.57 2.85
C LYS A 269 -11.89 8.83 3.48
N LEU A 270 -11.80 8.96 4.79
CA LEU A 270 -12.06 10.25 5.43
C LEU A 270 -10.76 11.06 5.43
N GLU A 271 -10.87 12.34 5.18
CA GLU A 271 -9.84 13.31 5.54
C GLU A 271 -9.81 13.41 7.07
N GLY A 272 -8.64 13.49 7.67
CA GLY A 272 -8.58 13.35 9.13
C GLY A 272 -7.19 13.19 9.72
N PRO A 273 -7.11 13.18 11.07
CA PRO A 273 -5.85 13.06 11.81
C PRO A 273 -5.16 11.71 11.55
N TYR A 274 -5.94 10.69 11.17
CA TYR A 274 -5.47 9.34 10.93
C TYR A 274 -4.25 9.29 9.99
N GLN A 275 -4.25 10.08 8.92
CA GLN A 275 -3.15 10.05 7.94
C GLN A 275 -1.85 10.60 8.52
N ILE A 276 -1.93 11.72 9.26
CA ILE A 276 -0.79 12.29 9.99
C ILE A 276 -0.28 11.29 11.03
N TYR A 277 -1.18 10.68 11.81
CA TYR A 277 -0.79 9.74 12.85
C TYR A 277 -0.11 8.49 12.29
N ARG A 278 -0.59 7.98 11.15
CA ARG A 278 0.09 6.92 10.42
C ARG A 278 1.46 7.38 9.93
N GLN A 279 1.55 8.57 9.34
CA GLN A 279 2.81 9.12 8.84
C GLN A 279 3.84 9.25 9.97
N TRP A 280 3.46 9.81 11.10
CA TRP A 280 4.29 9.90 12.31
C TRP A 280 4.80 8.54 12.76
N ARG A 281 3.93 7.52 12.80
CA ARG A 281 4.35 6.17 13.15
C ARG A 281 5.37 5.60 12.18
N GLU A 282 5.10 5.65 10.88
CA GLU A 282 6.02 5.09 9.87
C GLU A 282 7.35 5.85 9.85
N TYR A 283 7.32 7.17 10.04
CA TYR A 283 8.53 7.98 10.08
C TYR A 283 9.37 7.73 11.32
N THR A 284 8.75 7.58 12.49
CA THR A 284 9.47 7.18 13.71
C THR A 284 10.06 5.78 13.55
N LYS A 285 9.34 4.82 12.95
CA LYS A 285 9.90 3.48 12.65
C LYS A 285 11.10 3.57 11.71
N ALA A 286 11.02 4.36 10.65
CA ALA A 286 12.13 4.58 9.73
C ALA A 286 13.34 5.19 10.46
N MET A 287 13.12 6.22 11.27
CA MET A 287 14.15 6.86 12.07
C MET A 287 14.84 5.88 13.03
N ILE A 288 14.11 4.95 13.65
CA ILE A 288 14.70 3.91 14.52
C ILE A 288 15.51 2.91 13.69
N LYS A 289 15.01 2.45 12.53
CA LYS A 289 15.66 1.40 11.72
C LYS A 289 16.92 1.87 11.00
N SER A 290 16.88 3.06 10.39
CA SER A 290 17.92 3.51 9.47
C SER A 290 18.61 4.81 9.90
N GLN A 291 18.29 5.34 11.09
CA GLN A 291 18.76 6.66 11.57
C GLN A 291 18.45 7.80 10.57
N PHE A 292 17.55 7.54 9.61
CA PHE A 292 17.17 8.47 8.57
C PHE A 292 15.98 9.30 9.05
N PHE A 293 16.08 10.62 8.92
CA PHE A 293 14.99 11.54 9.24
C PHE A 293 14.13 11.75 7.99
N PRO A 294 12.88 11.25 7.95
CA PRO A 294 12.06 11.36 6.75
C PRO A 294 11.71 12.80 6.45
N ARG A 295 11.87 13.21 5.19
CA ARG A 295 11.56 14.58 4.75
C ARG A 295 10.06 14.80 4.75
N ASN A 296 9.62 15.86 5.41
CA ASN A 296 8.26 16.35 5.31
C ASN A 296 8.27 17.89 5.30
N ASN A 297 7.49 18.50 4.40
CA ASN A 297 7.31 19.96 4.35
C ASN A 297 6.29 20.43 5.41
N ASP A 298 5.67 19.50 6.14
CA ASP A 298 4.80 19.81 7.27
C ASP A 298 5.60 20.07 8.55
N ILE A 299 5.56 21.32 9.01
CA ILE A 299 6.23 21.80 10.23
C ILE A 299 5.83 20.95 11.45
N MET A 300 4.56 20.55 11.57
CA MET A 300 4.09 19.74 12.70
C MET A 300 4.79 18.38 12.76
N THR A 301 4.96 17.75 11.59
CA THR A 301 5.65 16.48 11.49
C THR A 301 7.13 16.65 11.80
N HIS A 302 7.75 17.76 11.39
CA HIS A 302 9.13 18.05 11.78
C HIS A 302 9.26 18.19 13.31
N GLU A 303 8.42 18.99 13.95
CA GLU A 303 8.37 19.16 15.41
C GLU A 303 8.14 17.82 16.14
N TYR A 304 7.24 16.98 15.61
CA TYR A 304 6.97 15.65 16.14
C TYR A 304 8.21 14.75 16.05
N LEU A 305 8.90 14.74 14.92
CA LEU A 305 10.08 13.90 14.72
C LEU A 305 11.27 14.37 15.56
N GLU A 306 11.45 15.67 15.76
CA GLU A 306 12.46 16.19 16.71
C GLU A 306 12.14 15.77 18.15
N PHE A 307 10.87 15.87 18.54
CA PHE A 307 10.40 15.35 19.84
C PHE A 307 10.68 13.85 19.95
N ALA A 308 10.40 13.09 18.90
CA ALA A 308 10.60 11.65 18.89
C ALA A 308 12.09 11.29 19.00
N GLN A 309 12.96 11.99 18.27
CA GLN A 309 14.40 11.77 18.30
C GLN A 309 14.96 12.01 19.71
N LYS A 310 14.63 13.16 20.33
CA LYS A 310 15.07 13.48 21.70
C LYS A 310 14.66 12.40 22.69
N LYS A 311 13.44 11.90 22.59
CA LYS A 311 12.91 10.89 23.50
C LYS A 311 13.53 9.50 23.29
N LEU A 312 13.76 9.11 22.04
CA LEU A 312 14.42 7.84 21.72
C LEU A 312 15.90 7.82 22.11
N LEU A 313 16.58 8.97 22.03
CA LEU A 313 17.96 9.12 22.56
C LEU A 313 18.01 8.97 24.08
N GLN A 314 17.00 9.48 24.80
CA GLN A 314 16.92 9.38 26.25
C GLN A 314 16.56 7.97 26.75
N ASN A 315 15.81 7.19 25.95
CA ASN A 315 15.40 5.84 26.33
C ASN A 315 15.39 4.91 25.09
N PRO A 316 16.52 4.26 24.77
CA PRO A 316 16.65 3.38 23.61
C PRO A 316 15.71 2.16 23.62
N GLU A 317 15.31 1.67 24.80
CA GLU A 317 14.39 0.51 24.92
C GLU A 317 13.00 0.82 24.37
N LEU A 318 12.57 2.10 24.40
CA LEU A 318 11.35 2.53 23.72
C LEU A 318 11.40 2.26 22.21
N GLY A 319 12.58 2.33 21.60
CA GLY A 319 12.75 2.09 20.17
C GLY A 319 12.38 0.67 19.77
N LYS A 320 12.82 -0.34 20.54
CA LYS A 320 12.48 -1.75 20.29
C LYS A 320 10.97 -2.00 20.42
N ALA A 321 10.37 -1.52 21.51
CA ALA A 321 8.92 -1.63 21.72
C ALA A 321 8.13 -0.94 20.59
N TYR A 322 8.57 0.25 20.16
CA TYR A 322 7.93 1.00 19.08
C TYR A 322 7.98 0.27 17.73
N LEU A 323 9.10 -0.39 17.41
CA LEU A 323 9.22 -1.20 16.19
C LEU A 323 8.20 -2.34 16.17
N ASN A 324 7.96 -2.93 17.34
CA ASN A 324 6.95 -3.96 17.58
C ASN A 324 5.54 -3.40 17.81
N ASN A 325 5.28 -2.14 17.44
CA ASN A 325 3.97 -1.50 17.60
C ASN A 325 3.46 -1.41 19.05
N HIS A 326 4.35 -1.16 20.01
CA HIS A 326 3.97 -0.89 21.41
C HIS A 326 4.39 0.51 21.85
N GLY A 327 3.52 1.20 22.58
CA GLY A 327 3.73 2.57 23.05
C GLY A 327 3.56 3.65 21.97
N VAL A 328 3.22 3.29 20.72
CA VAL A 328 3.07 4.20 19.57
C VAL A 328 2.04 5.29 19.85
N ILE A 329 0.87 4.88 20.37
CA ILE A 329 -0.26 5.78 20.62
C ILE A 329 0.09 6.74 21.76
N ARG A 330 0.58 6.20 22.88
CA ARG A 330 1.03 6.99 24.03
C ARG A 330 2.10 8.00 23.63
N PHE A 331 3.04 7.60 22.78
CA PHE A 331 4.13 8.45 22.29
C PHE A 331 3.57 9.68 21.55
N ARG A 332 2.60 9.46 20.65
CA ARG A 332 1.91 10.54 19.94
C ARG A 332 1.11 11.43 20.89
N GLU A 333 0.31 10.83 21.77
CA GLU A 333 -0.56 11.59 22.68
C GLU A 333 0.24 12.48 23.61
N GLU A 334 1.43 12.06 24.01
CA GLU A 334 2.33 12.90 24.78
C GLU A 334 2.80 14.14 24.00
N PHE A 335 3.15 14.00 22.71
CA PHE A 335 3.49 15.13 21.86
C PHE A 335 2.33 16.11 21.72
N VAL A 336 1.14 15.59 21.42
CA VAL A 336 -0.09 16.39 21.24
C VAL A 336 -0.40 17.18 22.51
N ARG A 337 -0.35 16.51 23.67
CA ARG A 337 -0.61 17.12 24.98
C ARG A 337 0.46 18.16 25.36
N LYS A 338 1.75 17.86 25.17
CA LYS A 338 2.85 18.77 25.54
C LYS A 338 2.81 20.08 24.77
N ASN A 339 2.37 20.04 23.52
CA ASN A 339 2.33 21.21 22.64
C ASN A 339 0.92 21.86 22.59
N ASN A 340 -0.02 21.43 23.43
CA ASN A 340 -1.41 21.91 23.45
C ASN A 340 -2.07 21.93 22.05
N ILE A 341 -1.76 20.91 21.24
CA ILE A 341 -2.22 20.84 19.85
C ILE A 341 -3.69 20.43 19.85
N SER A 342 -4.56 21.29 19.31
CA SER A 342 -5.99 20.97 19.16
C SER A 342 -6.22 20.00 18.00
N ASP A 343 -7.21 19.10 18.11
CA ASP A 343 -7.60 18.20 17.01
C ASP A 343 -7.92 18.97 15.72
N PHE A 344 -8.50 20.17 15.84
CA PHE A 344 -8.77 21.07 14.71
C PHE A 344 -7.49 21.52 13.99
N SER A 345 -6.41 21.81 14.73
CA SER A 345 -5.13 22.19 14.13
C SER A 345 -4.48 21.02 13.37
N ILE A 346 -4.60 19.80 13.91
CA ILE A 346 -4.16 18.56 13.25
C ILE A 346 -4.96 18.33 11.98
N LEU A 347 -6.28 18.54 12.03
CA LEU A 347 -7.17 18.44 10.86
C LEU A 347 -6.79 19.42 9.76
N LYS A 348 -6.66 20.72 10.09
CA LYS A 348 -6.27 21.74 9.11
C LYS A 348 -4.93 21.43 8.46
N ARG A 349 -3.94 20.96 9.23
CA ARG A 349 -2.65 20.52 8.69
C ARG A 349 -2.77 19.24 7.87
N SER A 350 -3.60 18.27 8.26
CA SER A 350 -3.81 17.03 7.49
C SER A 350 -4.35 17.30 6.08
N LEU A 351 -5.22 18.29 5.93
CA LEU A 351 -5.73 18.77 4.65
C LEU A 351 -4.62 19.42 3.80
N ILE A 352 -3.70 20.14 4.44
CA ILE A 352 -2.53 20.75 3.79
C ILE A 352 -1.54 19.66 3.35
N VAL A 353 -1.18 18.70 4.23
CA VAL A 353 -0.30 17.57 3.91
C VAL A 353 -0.83 16.76 2.74
N ARG A 354 -2.15 16.50 2.69
CA ARG A 354 -2.76 15.79 1.56
C ARG A 354 -2.74 16.62 0.27
N LYS A 355 -3.01 17.93 0.33
CA LYS A 355 -2.85 18.83 -0.83
C LYS A 355 -1.40 18.87 -1.33
N LEU A 356 -0.42 18.83 -0.42
CA LEU A 356 1.01 18.72 -0.76
C LEU A 356 1.40 17.33 -1.27
N SER A 357 0.73 16.26 -0.83
CA SER A 357 0.92 14.90 -1.39
C SER A 357 0.33 14.75 -2.81
N LEU A 358 -0.63 15.61 -3.16
CA LEU A 358 -1.29 15.67 -4.46
C LEU A 358 -0.74 16.80 -5.37
N LYS A 359 0.03 17.74 -4.81
CA LYS A 359 0.72 18.83 -5.52
C LYS A 359 2.19 18.88 -5.13
N ASP A 360 2.99 18.34 -6.03
CA ASP A 360 4.29 18.85 -6.46
C ASP A 360 5.38 19.02 -5.39
N VAL A 361 6.36 18.11 -5.43
CA VAL A 361 7.73 18.48 -5.09
C VAL A 361 8.17 19.48 -6.16
N VAL A 362 8.12 20.77 -5.84
CA VAL A 362 8.47 21.84 -6.80
C VAL A 362 9.95 22.22 -6.75
N ASP A 363 10.72 21.74 -5.77
CA ASP A 363 12.11 22.11 -5.57
C ASP A 363 13.00 20.96 -5.05
N ASN A 364 14.32 21.20 -5.04
CA ASN A 364 15.33 20.26 -4.56
C ASN A 364 15.32 18.89 -5.29
N ILE A 365 15.06 18.85 -6.59
CA ILE A 365 15.08 17.60 -7.37
C ILE A 365 16.39 17.45 -8.14
N ILE A 366 16.99 16.26 -8.06
CA ILE A 366 18.16 15.87 -8.86
C ILE A 366 17.74 14.73 -9.79
N LEU A 367 17.80 14.97 -11.10
CA LEU A 367 17.57 13.95 -12.11
C LEU A 367 18.88 13.21 -12.41
N VAL A 368 18.88 11.90 -12.19
CA VAL A 368 20.07 11.05 -12.26
C VAL A 368 19.89 10.02 -13.37
N PRO A 369 20.44 10.25 -14.58
CA PRO A 369 20.28 9.32 -15.68
C PRO A 369 21.16 8.08 -15.46
N ILE A 370 20.62 6.93 -15.86
CA ILE A 370 21.31 5.64 -15.94
C ILE A 370 21.34 5.27 -17.42
N SER A 371 22.50 5.47 -18.04
CA SER A 371 22.57 5.65 -19.49
C SER A 371 23.98 5.44 -20.06
N THR A 372 24.06 5.15 -21.35
CA THR A 372 25.33 5.18 -22.12
C THR A 372 25.53 6.49 -22.87
N ILE A 373 26.73 6.74 -23.38
CA ILE A 373 26.96 7.87 -24.30
C ILE A 373 26.13 7.68 -25.57
N GLY A 374 25.67 8.78 -26.20
CA GLY A 374 24.89 8.70 -27.44
C GLY A 374 23.40 8.35 -27.28
N CYS A 375 22.94 7.95 -26.09
CA CYS A 375 21.54 7.59 -25.85
C CYS A 375 20.54 8.78 -25.91
N GLY A 376 21.03 10.02 -25.93
CA GLY A 376 20.20 11.23 -25.93
C GLY A 376 19.99 11.91 -24.58
N LYS A 377 20.63 11.44 -23.49
CA LYS A 377 20.55 12.05 -22.15
C LYS A 377 20.79 13.57 -22.14
N THR A 378 21.79 14.03 -22.90
CA THR A 378 22.18 15.45 -22.94
C THR A 378 21.18 16.26 -23.76
N THR A 379 20.61 15.66 -24.81
CA THR A 379 19.51 16.27 -25.56
C THR A 379 18.30 16.49 -24.67
N VAL A 380 17.87 15.44 -23.94
CA VAL A 380 16.77 15.53 -22.97
C VAL A 380 17.07 16.59 -21.91
N SER A 381 18.27 16.57 -21.34
CA SER A 381 18.70 17.54 -20.33
C SER A 381 18.61 18.99 -20.81
N LEU A 382 19.14 19.28 -22.01
CA LEU A 382 19.08 20.63 -22.61
C LEU A 382 17.66 21.05 -22.96
N SER A 383 16.85 20.14 -23.51
CA SER A 383 15.43 20.42 -23.81
C SER A 383 14.65 20.76 -22.55
N LEU A 384 14.85 20.01 -21.46
CA LEU A 384 14.20 20.27 -20.17
C LEU A 384 14.67 21.58 -19.53
N SER A 385 15.97 21.87 -19.66
CA SER A 385 16.54 23.15 -19.21
C SER A 385 15.92 24.34 -19.95
N PHE A 386 15.72 24.21 -21.26
CA PHE A 386 15.07 25.23 -22.08
C PHE A 386 13.58 25.40 -21.75
N LEU A 387 12.83 24.30 -21.66
CA LEU A 387 11.37 24.32 -21.46
C LEU A 387 10.96 24.80 -20.05
N PHE A 388 11.73 24.40 -19.03
CA PHE A 388 11.33 24.59 -17.63
C PHE A 388 12.32 25.42 -16.81
N GLY A 389 13.38 25.93 -17.45
CA GLY A 389 14.42 26.73 -16.78
C GLY A 389 15.26 25.94 -15.77
N TRP A 390 15.26 24.60 -15.86
CA TRP A 390 16.00 23.71 -14.95
C TRP A 390 17.52 23.79 -15.13
N GLY A 391 18.26 23.47 -14.07
CA GLY A 391 19.72 23.42 -14.10
C GLY A 391 20.25 22.16 -14.77
N CYS A 392 21.44 22.23 -15.36
CA CYS A 392 22.12 21.08 -15.96
C CYS A 392 23.62 21.15 -15.65
N VAL A 393 24.16 20.08 -15.06
CA VAL A 393 25.59 19.93 -14.82
C VAL A 393 26.10 18.75 -15.63
N ARG A 394 27.03 19.02 -16.55
CA ARG A 394 27.60 18.01 -17.44
C ARG A 394 28.92 17.48 -16.92
N ASN A 395 29.08 16.16 -16.92
CA ASN A 395 30.30 15.53 -16.41
C ASN A 395 31.54 15.87 -17.26
N ASN A 396 31.38 16.11 -18.56
CA ASN A 396 32.50 16.44 -19.45
C ASN A 396 33.07 17.84 -19.24
N THR A 397 32.35 18.75 -18.58
CA THR A 397 32.82 20.12 -18.26
C THR A 397 33.54 20.21 -16.91
N ILE A 398 33.76 19.08 -16.21
CA ILE A 398 34.43 19.04 -14.89
C ILE A 398 35.89 18.64 -15.07
N GLU A 399 36.83 19.44 -14.58
CA GLU A 399 38.27 19.23 -14.75
C GLU A 399 39.05 19.03 -13.43
N GLY A 400 40.28 18.52 -13.55
CA GLY A 400 41.23 18.32 -12.45
C GLY A 400 41.04 17.04 -11.64
N ARG A 401 41.75 16.91 -10.51
CA ARG A 401 41.69 15.75 -9.61
C ARG A 401 40.33 15.65 -8.89
N ASN A 402 39.94 14.43 -8.51
CA ASN A 402 38.70 14.08 -7.80
C ASN A 402 37.40 14.54 -8.52
N ARG A 403 37.33 14.29 -9.83
CA ARG A 403 36.19 14.70 -10.70
C ARG A 403 34.82 14.25 -10.17
N PRO A 404 34.63 13.03 -9.66
CA PRO A 404 33.31 12.60 -9.17
C PRO A 404 32.77 13.47 -8.02
N TYR A 405 33.64 13.83 -7.06
CA TYR A 405 33.28 14.72 -5.96
C TYR A 405 32.95 16.12 -6.46
N LYS A 406 33.80 16.70 -7.31
CA LYS A 406 33.57 18.03 -7.91
C LYS A 406 32.28 18.11 -8.71
N PHE A 407 31.95 17.05 -9.44
CA PHE A 407 30.69 16.95 -10.17
C PHE A 407 29.49 17.02 -9.21
N ALA A 408 29.53 16.26 -8.12
CA ALA A 408 28.47 16.28 -7.11
C ALA A 408 28.34 17.65 -6.42
N GLU A 409 29.46 18.30 -6.08
CA GLU A 409 29.44 19.67 -5.53
C GLU A 409 28.79 20.66 -6.48
N LYS A 410 29.13 20.61 -7.78
CA LYS A 410 28.57 21.52 -8.76
C LYS A 410 27.07 21.29 -8.99
N VAL A 411 26.60 20.04 -8.89
CA VAL A 411 25.16 19.73 -8.88
C VAL A 411 24.47 20.37 -7.68
N LEU A 412 25.06 20.29 -6.49
CA LEU A 412 24.49 20.89 -5.28
C LEU A 412 24.49 22.42 -5.33
N GLU A 413 25.56 23.02 -5.88
CA GLU A 413 25.65 24.46 -6.11
C GLU A 413 24.54 24.91 -7.05
N GLU A 414 24.36 24.24 -8.19
CA GLU A 414 23.30 24.57 -9.15
C GLU A 414 21.89 24.39 -8.54
N LEU A 415 21.73 23.42 -7.63
CA LEU A 415 20.47 23.15 -6.93
C LEU A 415 20.15 24.23 -5.89
N THR A 416 21.10 25.10 -5.51
CA THR A 416 20.76 26.32 -4.76
C THR A 416 20.06 27.37 -5.62
N LYS A 417 20.31 27.34 -6.94
CA LYS A 417 19.83 28.35 -7.90
C LYS A 417 18.57 27.89 -8.63
N LYS A 418 18.40 26.58 -8.81
CA LYS A 418 17.34 25.98 -9.63
C LYS A 418 16.55 24.93 -8.84
N PRO A 419 15.23 24.81 -9.10
CA PRO A 419 14.38 23.84 -8.41
C PRO A 419 14.71 22.38 -8.77
N VAL A 420 15.15 22.16 -10.00
CA VAL A 420 15.52 20.85 -10.53
C VAL A 420 16.88 20.97 -11.21
N VAL A 421 17.76 20.00 -10.96
CA VAL A 421 19.07 19.90 -11.63
C VAL A 421 19.26 18.53 -12.25
N PHE A 422 19.60 18.53 -13.53
CA PHE A 422 19.96 17.33 -14.27
C PHE A 422 21.45 17.03 -14.10
N ALA A 423 21.77 15.92 -13.42
CA ALA A 423 23.13 15.46 -13.19
C ALA A 423 23.60 14.60 -14.37
N ASP A 424 24.04 15.23 -15.45
CA ASP A 424 24.36 14.59 -16.74
C ASP A 424 25.67 13.76 -16.71
N ARG A 425 25.60 12.60 -16.03
CA ARG A 425 26.60 11.53 -15.91
C ARG A 425 25.92 10.17 -16.14
N SER A 426 26.63 9.17 -16.68
CA SER A 426 26.04 7.89 -17.09
C SER A 426 25.52 6.96 -15.97
N ASN A 427 26.10 7.01 -14.76
CA ASN A 427 25.67 6.29 -13.53
C ASN A 427 25.22 4.81 -13.69
N VAL A 428 25.84 4.05 -14.58
CA VAL A 428 25.40 2.67 -14.91
C VAL A 428 25.65 1.61 -13.84
N GLN A 429 26.67 1.81 -13.00
CA GLN A 429 27.02 0.89 -11.91
C GLN A 429 26.37 1.33 -10.60
N LYS A 430 26.02 0.37 -9.75
CA LYS A 430 25.47 0.58 -8.40
C LYS A 430 26.42 1.42 -7.56
N PHE A 431 27.72 1.17 -7.65
CA PHE A 431 28.75 1.97 -6.96
C PHE A 431 28.67 3.47 -7.30
N HIS A 432 28.53 3.82 -8.60
CA HIS A 432 28.41 5.22 -9.02
C HIS A 432 27.15 5.89 -8.47
N ARG A 433 26.04 5.16 -8.41
CA ARG A 433 24.79 5.66 -7.83
C ARG A 433 24.92 5.85 -6.33
N ASN A 434 25.50 4.89 -5.62
CA ASN A 434 25.76 4.98 -4.18
C ASN A 434 26.66 6.17 -3.83
N GLN A 435 27.67 6.47 -4.64
CA GLN A 435 28.52 7.64 -4.46
C GLN A 435 27.72 8.95 -4.47
N LEU A 436 26.81 9.10 -5.45
CA LEU A 436 25.94 10.28 -5.52
C LEU A 436 24.92 10.31 -4.37
N ILE A 437 24.31 9.17 -4.06
CA ILE A 437 23.34 9.05 -2.96
C ILE A 437 24.00 9.46 -1.64
N LEU A 438 25.16 8.90 -1.31
CA LEU A 438 25.85 9.22 -0.06
C LEU A 438 26.21 10.70 0.01
N HIS A 439 26.76 11.24 -1.07
CA HIS A 439 27.19 12.63 -1.13
C HIS A 439 26.02 13.61 -0.97
N PHE A 440 24.95 13.42 -1.75
CA PHE A 440 23.78 14.30 -1.71
C PHE A 440 22.99 14.13 -0.42
N SER A 441 22.82 12.91 0.08
CA SER A 441 22.10 12.67 1.33
C SER A 441 22.80 13.28 2.54
N THR A 442 24.14 13.34 2.52
CA THR A 442 24.93 13.95 3.60
C THR A 442 24.86 15.47 3.55
N LYS A 443 25.07 16.08 2.38
CA LYS A 443 25.21 17.54 2.26
C LYS A 443 23.90 18.29 2.05
N ARG A 444 22.93 17.66 1.41
CA ARG A 444 21.61 18.25 1.17
C ARG A 444 20.54 17.20 1.45
N PRO A 445 20.28 16.92 2.75
CA PRO A 445 19.37 15.88 3.17
C PRO A 445 17.92 16.12 2.77
N GLN A 446 17.58 17.20 2.06
CA GLN A 446 16.29 17.54 1.45
C GLN A 446 16.21 17.29 -0.06
N ALA A 447 17.33 17.05 -0.77
CA ALA A 447 17.39 16.85 -2.23
C ALA A 447 16.92 15.47 -2.72
N ARG A 448 15.82 15.40 -3.48
CA ARG A 448 15.25 14.13 -3.98
C ARG A 448 15.93 13.70 -5.27
N MET A 449 16.39 12.46 -5.32
CA MET A 449 17.01 11.89 -6.52
C MET A 449 15.97 11.07 -7.29
N ILE A 450 15.81 11.36 -8.57
CA ILE A 450 14.93 10.60 -9.48
C ILE A 450 15.82 9.93 -10.52
N ALA A 451 15.81 8.59 -10.55
CA ALA A 451 16.55 7.83 -11.54
C ALA A 451 15.83 7.87 -12.90
N LEU A 452 16.54 8.30 -13.95
CA LEU A 452 16.03 8.23 -15.33
C LEU A 452 16.67 7.03 -16.03
N ASN A 453 15.93 5.93 -16.13
CA ASN A 453 16.45 4.70 -16.72
C ASN A 453 16.34 4.71 -18.25
N PHE A 454 17.46 4.93 -18.94
CA PHE A 454 17.56 4.82 -20.40
C PHE A 454 17.91 3.38 -20.86
N MET A 455 18.19 2.47 -19.92
CA MET A 455 18.64 1.10 -20.14
C MET A 455 17.59 0.12 -19.55
N LYS A 456 16.40 0.05 -20.17
CA LYS A 456 15.21 -0.62 -19.59
C LYS A 456 15.41 -2.10 -19.28
N ASN A 457 15.98 -2.88 -20.20
CA ASN A 457 16.22 -4.32 -20.04
C ASN A 457 17.36 -4.80 -20.95
N GLU A 458 17.87 -6.01 -20.70
CA GLU A 458 18.96 -6.60 -21.49
C GLU A 458 18.59 -6.81 -22.97
N ALA A 459 17.31 -7.07 -23.26
CA ALA A 459 16.79 -7.18 -24.62
C ALA A 459 17.04 -5.89 -25.44
N SER A 460 17.01 -4.72 -24.80
CA SER A 460 17.22 -3.42 -25.46
C SER A 460 18.69 -3.08 -25.74
N PHE A 461 19.67 -3.87 -25.27
CA PHE A 461 21.08 -3.48 -25.37
C PHE A 461 21.62 -3.45 -26.80
N LYS A 462 21.12 -4.33 -27.68
CA LYS A 462 21.49 -4.32 -29.11
C LYS A 462 21.02 -3.03 -29.79
N ASP A 463 19.77 -2.65 -29.54
CA ASP A 463 19.19 -1.43 -30.13
C ASP A 463 19.83 -0.16 -29.54
N ILE A 464 20.06 -0.13 -28.23
CA ILE A 464 20.75 0.99 -27.57
C ILE A 464 22.17 1.15 -28.12
N ARG A 465 22.89 0.04 -28.33
CA ARG A 465 24.23 0.08 -28.93
C ARG A 465 24.16 0.67 -30.34
N LYS A 466 23.25 0.18 -31.18
CA LYS A 466 23.08 0.66 -32.55
C LYS A 466 22.76 2.15 -32.59
N VAL A 467 21.74 2.59 -31.84
CA VAL A 467 21.33 4.00 -31.76
C VAL A 467 22.45 4.89 -31.22
N ALA A 468 23.21 4.43 -30.23
CA ALA A 468 24.34 5.19 -29.68
C ALA A 468 25.48 5.34 -30.72
N GLN A 469 25.81 4.27 -31.44
CA GLN A 469 26.83 4.27 -32.50
C GLN A 469 26.41 5.17 -33.67
N ASP A 470 25.19 5.00 -34.20
CA ASP A 470 24.64 5.79 -35.30
C ASP A 470 24.61 7.29 -34.99
N ARG A 471 24.52 7.66 -33.71
CA ARG A 471 24.54 9.07 -33.27
C ARG A 471 25.93 9.60 -32.97
N ILE A 472 26.88 8.76 -32.57
CA ILE A 472 28.22 9.19 -32.16
C ILE A 472 29.18 9.17 -33.35
N LEU A 473 29.16 8.14 -34.18
CA LEU A 473 30.11 7.97 -35.28
C LEU A 473 30.08 9.14 -36.28
N PRO A 474 28.89 9.60 -36.77
CA PRO A 474 28.84 10.75 -37.67
C PRO A 474 29.29 12.07 -37.02
N ARG A 475 29.11 12.20 -35.68
CA ARG A 475 29.57 13.39 -34.94
C ARG A 475 31.09 13.46 -34.85
N ILE A 476 31.75 12.32 -34.74
CA ILE A 476 33.21 12.20 -34.73
C ILE A 476 33.77 12.44 -36.15
N GLU A 477 33.08 11.97 -37.19
CA GLU A 477 33.47 12.21 -38.60
C GLU A 477 33.37 13.68 -39.02
N ASN A 478 32.29 14.35 -38.63
CA ASN A 478 32.04 15.75 -39.04
C ASN A 478 32.83 16.79 -38.22
N HIS A 479 33.36 16.43 -37.05
CA HIS A 479 34.16 17.34 -36.23
C HIS A 479 35.64 16.92 -36.25
N GLN A 480 36.39 17.33 -37.28
CA GLN A 480 37.86 17.28 -37.24
C GLN A 480 38.48 18.17 -36.15
N ARG A 481 37.68 18.96 -35.42
CA ARG A 481 38.06 19.63 -34.18
C ARG A 481 36.87 19.64 -33.22
N SER A 482 36.85 18.75 -32.23
CA SER A 482 36.03 18.94 -31.03
C SER A 482 36.86 18.63 -29.79
N ASP A 483 36.66 19.43 -28.74
CA ASP A 483 37.38 19.48 -27.45
C ASP A 483 37.41 18.17 -26.62
N THR A 484 37.18 17.01 -27.24
CA THR A 484 37.14 15.71 -26.55
C THR A 484 38.10 14.65 -27.07
N GLY A 485 38.84 14.88 -28.17
CA GLY A 485 39.92 13.99 -28.61
C GLY A 485 39.55 12.50 -28.73
N LEU A 486 38.26 12.21 -28.91
CA LEU A 486 37.73 10.85 -28.78
C LEU A 486 37.76 10.16 -30.15
N GLN A 487 38.68 9.21 -30.31
CA GLN A 487 38.79 8.38 -31.51
C GLN A 487 37.59 7.42 -31.64
N LYS A 488 37.22 7.05 -32.87
CA LYS A 488 36.07 6.18 -33.18
C LYS A 488 36.09 4.88 -32.37
N ASP A 489 37.23 4.19 -32.33
CA ASP A 489 37.39 2.92 -31.63
C ASP A 489 37.18 3.08 -30.12
N ARG A 490 37.73 4.16 -29.54
CA ARG A 490 37.52 4.49 -28.11
C ARG A 490 36.06 4.77 -27.77
N ALA A 491 35.31 5.40 -28.68
CA ALA A 491 33.89 5.67 -28.45
C ALA A 491 33.06 4.37 -28.44
N VAL A 492 33.36 3.45 -29.37
CA VAL A 492 32.75 2.12 -29.42
C VAL A 492 33.10 1.31 -28.17
N ASP A 493 34.36 1.35 -27.73
CA ASP A 493 34.82 0.68 -26.52
C ASP A 493 34.12 1.20 -25.26
N ILE A 494 33.89 2.51 -25.16
CA ILE A 494 33.15 3.11 -24.05
C ILE A 494 31.70 2.60 -24.04
N ILE A 495 31.00 2.59 -25.19
CA ILE A 495 29.62 2.08 -25.28
C ILE A 495 29.57 0.62 -24.84
N ASN A 496 30.49 -0.21 -25.33
CA ASN A 496 30.56 -1.63 -25.01
C ASN A 496 30.87 -1.88 -23.53
N SER A 497 31.83 -1.12 -22.98
CA SER A 497 32.21 -1.19 -21.56
C SER A 497 31.05 -0.78 -20.64
N VAL A 498 30.31 0.26 -21.01
CA VAL A 498 29.15 0.74 -20.24
C VAL A 498 28.01 -0.27 -20.25
N ILE A 499 27.72 -0.89 -21.40
CA ILE A 499 26.71 -1.96 -21.51
C ILE A 499 27.13 -3.17 -20.67
N LYS A 500 28.40 -3.60 -20.75
CA LYS A 500 28.93 -4.74 -19.99
C LYS A 500 28.88 -4.51 -18.48
N ARG A 501 29.07 -3.27 -18.03
CA ARG A 501 29.09 -2.88 -16.61
C ARG A 501 27.73 -2.41 -16.08
N PHE A 502 26.66 -2.57 -16.84
CA PHE A 502 25.34 -2.14 -16.39
C PHE A 502 24.84 -2.99 -15.23
N GLU A 503 24.42 -2.32 -14.15
CA GLU A 503 23.78 -2.97 -13.00
C GLU A 503 22.36 -2.42 -12.83
N LYS A 504 21.36 -3.31 -12.93
CA LYS A 504 19.93 -2.99 -12.84
C LYS A 504 19.61 -2.21 -11.56
N ILE A 505 18.58 -1.36 -11.64
CA ILE A 505 17.98 -0.75 -10.45
C ILE A 505 17.12 -1.80 -9.77
N ASP A 506 17.30 -1.95 -8.47
CA ASP A 506 16.39 -2.72 -7.64
C ASP A 506 15.13 -1.87 -7.40
N ILE A 507 13.98 -2.39 -7.84
CA ILE A 507 12.66 -1.74 -7.68
C ILE A 507 11.80 -2.50 -6.67
N SER A 508 12.39 -3.48 -5.97
CA SER A 508 11.74 -4.33 -4.98
C SER A 508 11.78 -3.65 -3.61
N ASP A 509 11.03 -2.57 -3.45
CA ASP A 509 10.74 -1.95 -2.15
C ASP A 509 9.29 -1.45 -2.09
#